data_AF-A0A2V9KD68-F1
#
_entry.id   AF-A0A2V9KD68-F1
#
_cell.length_a   1.000
_cell.length_b   1.000
_cell.length_c   1.000
_cell.angle_alpha   90.00
_cell.angle_beta   90.00
_cell.angle_gamma   90.00
#
_symmetry.space_group_name_H-M   'P 1'
#
loop_
_entity.id
_entity.type
_entity.pdbx_description
1 polymer ?
#
loop_
_entity_poly.entity_id
_entity_poly.type
_entity_poly.pdbx_seq_one_letter_code
_entity_poly.pdbx_strand_id
1 'polypeptide(L)'
;KFKNPAFLELSIGCENCHGPGALHVKERRSVAPLHCNLDTSIVNPTKIPGWLADNICMYCHQGLDARALLPGKSYADFRPGTPLADTLAIFVMPIRRGEPPGDPLLEHFVPKSLRQCFLQSGGRLTCITCHDPHYQPAAREAPAYFRSKCLTCHTEKSCTVPIAARLAKAPPNDCAGCHMPKQTVAQISHSSLTDHRILARPGEPLPEIAYHMTTPEFPGLVFLDAIPQAAPTPVPPLTLFRAYAQLVQLDSDYAPGFDSELDSLAKSGNQDPAVLGMMGLKAMNAGTPDSLRAAAQFFVLSIQAGSNNPQNFELLATIQAQAGQTQDAVTTLQQGLKSSPYSPRLYRLLAALYVAVNAHEDALKTMKKDLELFPEDSYMRSQLKRTENPGGSPGAIPPAPK
;
A
#
# COMPACT_ATOMS: atom_id res chain seq x y z
N LYS A 1 6.67 -8.52 -22.58
CA LYS A 1 8.12 -8.19 -22.57
C LYS A 1 8.26 -6.77 -22.09
N PHE A 2 9.03 -6.51 -21.03
CA PHE A 2 9.34 -5.14 -20.60
C PHE A 2 10.11 -4.42 -21.72
N LYS A 3 10.01 -3.08 -21.77
CA LYS A 3 10.83 -2.27 -22.70
C LYS A 3 12.32 -2.51 -22.39
N ASN A 4 13.22 -2.15 -23.30
CA ASN A 4 14.66 -2.18 -23.03
C ASN A 4 15.16 -0.72 -22.93
N PRO A 5 15.64 -0.25 -21.76
CA PRO A 5 15.75 -0.98 -20.49
C PRO A 5 14.39 -1.27 -19.84
N ALA A 6 14.33 -2.34 -19.03
CA ALA A 6 13.10 -2.78 -18.36
C ALA A 6 12.55 -1.73 -17.38
N PHE A 7 13.45 -0.91 -16.83
CA PHE A 7 13.15 0.20 -15.95
C PHE A 7 13.75 1.47 -16.56
N LEU A 8 12.94 2.50 -16.70
CA LEU A 8 13.40 3.80 -17.20
C LEU A 8 14.17 4.58 -16.11
N GLU A 9 13.91 4.28 -14.84
CA GLU A 9 14.48 4.93 -13.66
C GLU A 9 14.75 3.91 -12.55
N LEU A 10 15.57 4.29 -11.57
CA LEU A 10 15.83 3.49 -10.37
C LEU A 10 14.59 3.47 -9.46
N SER A 11 14.49 2.45 -8.61
CA SER A 11 13.39 2.31 -7.63
C SER A 11 13.25 3.52 -6.69
N ILE A 12 14.37 4.21 -6.40
CA ILE A 12 14.41 5.51 -5.73
C ILE A 12 15.43 6.38 -6.48
N GLY A 13 14.93 7.40 -7.17
CA GLY A 13 15.72 8.40 -7.92
C GLY A 13 15.49 9.82 -7.41
N CYS A 14 16.04 10.81 -8.12
CA CYS A 14 15.94 12.22 -7.75
C CYS A 14 14.46 12.66 -7.68
N GLU A 15 13.65 12.24 -8.64
CA GLU A 15 12.28 12.73 -8.78
C GLU A 15 11.33 12.22 -7.68
N ASN A 16 11.67 11.14 -6.99
CA ASN A 16 10.90 10.66 -5.83
C ASN A 16 10.86 11.69 -4.69
N CYS A 17 11.92 12.48 -4.54
CA CYS A 17 12.04 13.48 -3.48
C CYS A 17 11.93 14.93 -4.00
N HIS A 18 12.27 15.14 -5.26
CA HIS A 18 12.40 16.46 -5.86
C HIS A 18 11.32 16.78 -6.90
N GLY A 19 10.49 15.81 -7.26
CA GLY A 19 9.52 15.92 -8.36
C GLY A 19 10.19 15.93 -9.73
N PRO A 20 9.41 16.15 -10.81
CA PRO A 20 9.92 16.16 -12.17
C PRO A 20 11.07 17.16 -12.37
N GLY A 21 12.27 16.67 -12.70
CA GLY A 21 13.50 17.45 -12.75
C GLY A 21 13.85 18.02 -14.12
N ALA A 22 13.06 17.74 -15.15
CA ALA A 22 13.37 18.09 -16.53
C ALA A 22 13.59 19.61 -16.75
N LEU A 23 12.77 20.45 -16.10
CA LEU A 23 12.92 21.91 -16.16
C LEU A 23 14.25 22.34 -15.53
N HIS A 24 14.55 21.82 -14.35
CA HIS A 24 15.80 22.10 -13.65
C HIS A 24 17.03 21.71 -14.46
N VAL A 25 17.06 20.50 -15.01
CA VAL A 25 18.18 20.05 -15.85
C VAL A 25 18.36 20.98 -17.05
N LYS A 26 17.27 21.38 -17.70
CA LYS A 26 17.32 22.32 -18.84
C LYS A 26 17.91 23.66 -18.42
N GLU A 27 17.38 24.27 -17.37
CA GLU A 27 17.81 25.59 -16.89
C GLU A 27 19.25 25.61 -16.38
N ARG A 28 19.66 24.61 -15.59
CA ARG A 28 21.04 24.56 -15.06
C ARG A 28 22.05 24.28 -16.17
N ARG A 29 21.72 23.46 -17.18
CA ARG A 29 22.58 23.25 -18.36
C ARG A 29 22.72 24.49 -19.23
N SER A 30 21.67 25.32 -19.34
CA SER A 30 21.73 26.59 -20.05
C SER A 30 22.27 27.74 -19.20
N VAL A 31 22.73 27.46 -17.96
CA VAL A 31 23.19 28.48 -16.99
C VAL A 31 22.14 29.60 -16.81
N ALA A 32 20.86 29.22 -16.82
CA ALA A 32 19.77 30.16 -16.64
C ALA A 32 19.90 30.83 -15.26
N PRO A 33 19.75 32.17 -15.18
CA PRO A 33 19.81 32.87 -13.92
C PRO A 33 18.69 32.38 -13.00
N LEU A 34 18.98 32.30 -11.70
CA LEU A 34 17.93 32.10 -10.71
C LEU A 34 17.14 33.41 -10.57
N HIS A 35 15.82 33.32 -10.59
CA HIS A 35 14.96 34.50 -10.43
C HIS A 35 14.99 35.08 -9.00
N CYS A 36 15.36 34.25 -8.02
CA CYS A 36 15.58 34.64 -6.63
C CYS A 36 16.62 33.70 -5.98
N ASN A 37 16.86 33.83 -4.68
CA ASN A 37 17.76 32.93 -3.94
C ASN A 37 17.22 31.47 -3.78
N LEU A 38 16.18 31.12 -4.51
CA LEU A 38 15.56 29.79 -4.55
C LEU A 38 15.50 29.32 -6.00
N ASP A 39 15.96 28.08 -6.23
CA ASP A 39 15.70 27.41 -7.50
C ASP A 39 14.26 26.88 -7.50
N THR A 40 13.40 27.49 -8.33
CA THR A 40 11.99 27.13 -8.46
C THR A 40 11.75 26.05 -9.52
N SER A 41 12.80 25.61 -10.22
CA SER A 41 12.70 24.59 -11.27
C SER A 41 12.69 23.15 -10.72
N ILE A 42 12.98 22.98 -9.43
CA ILE A 42 13.01 21.70 -8.72
C ILE A 42 12.63 21.91 -7.25
N VAL A 43 11.95 20.92 -6.66
CA VAL A 43 11.59 20.99 -5.24
C VAL A 43 12.84 20.83 -4.39
N ASN A 44 13.02 21.67 -3.37
CA ASN A 44 14.05 21.45 -2.37
C ASN A 44 13.38 21.22 -1.01
N PRO A 45 13.42 19.98 -0.46
CA PRO A 45 12.79 19.65 0.82
C PRO A 45 13.25 20.53 2.01
N THR A 46 14.46 21.12 1.95
CA THR A 46 14.97 22.03 3.00
C THR A 46 14.41 23.45 2.91
N LYS A 47 13.68 23.78 1.83
CA LYS A 47 13.16 25.12 1.53
C LYS A 47 11.63 25.19 1.56
N ILE A 48 10.96 24.09 1.92
CA ILE A 48 9.51 24.00 2.08
C ILE A 48 9.13 23.79 3.56
N PRO A 49 7.87 24.02 3.96
CA PRO A 49 7.43 23.74 5.33
C PRO A 49 7.73 22.29 5.75
N GLY A 50 8.15 22.08 7.01
CA GLY A 50 8.64 20.78 7.47
C GLY A 50 7.62 19.64 7.34
N TRP A 51 6.33 19.93 7.52
CA TRP A 51 5.27 18.94 7.33
C TRP A 51 5.13 18.48 5.87
N LEU A 52 5.38 19.39 4.92
CA LEU A 52 5.34 19.12 3.49
C LEU A 52 6.58 18.32 3.05
N ALA A 53 7.72 18.58 3.70
CA ALA A 53 8.92 17.75 3.55
C ALA A 53 8.69 16.33 4.11
N ASP A 54 8.08 16.20 5.29
CA ASP A 54 7.77 14.89 5.88
C ASP A 54 6.78 14.09 5.02
N ASN A 55 5.83 14.75 4.33
CA ASN A 55 4.92 14.09 3.38
C ASN A 55 5.65 13.35 2.25
N ILE A 56 6.79 13.86 1.78
CA ILE A 56 7.64 13.18 0.80
C ILE A 56 8.12 11.84 1.36
N CYS A 57 8.54 11.82 2.62
CA CYS A 57 9.02 10.61 3.29
C CYS A 57 7.87 9.66 3.65
N MET A 58 6.74 10.18 4.15
CA MET A 58 5.53 9.42 4.48
C MET A 58 4.95 8.68 3.27
N TYR A 59 5.18 9.21 2.06
CA TYR A 59 4.80 8.52 0.84
C TYR A 59 5.39 7.10 0.73
N CYS A 60 6.53 6.79 1.36
CA CYS A 60 7.06 5.42 1.39
C CYS A 60 7.23 4.87 2.81
N HIS A 61 7.56 5.70 3.79
CA HIS A 61 7.91 5.32 5.16
C HIS A 61 6.76 5.48 6.18
N GLN A 62 5.54 5.66 5.69
CA GLN A 62 4.31 5.54 6.48
C GLN A 62 3.33 4.60 5.75
N GLY A 63 3.66 3.31 5.76
CA GLY A 63 3.14 2.30 4.86
C GLY A 63 1.97 1.47 5.38
N LEU A 64 1.85 1.31 6.70
CA LEU A 64 0.97 0.29 7.28
C LEU A 64 -0.48 0.74 7.48
N ASP A 65 -1.33 -0.27 7.65
CA ASP A 65 -2.80 -0.29 7.77
C ASP A 65 -3.56 0.01 6.48
N ALA A 66 -3.74 1.27 6.09
CA ALA A 66 -4.50 1.59 4.88
C ALA A 66 -4.01 2.83 4.15
N ARG A 67 -3.76 2.66 2.84
CA ARG A 67 -3.37 3.73 1.92
C ARG A 67 -4.37 3.84 0.80
N ALA A 68 -5.22 4.85 0.84
CA ALA A 68 -6.35 4.99 -0.06
C ALA A 68 -6.17 6.17 -1.02
N LEU A 69 -6.08 5.89 -2.32
CA LEU A 69 -6.03 6.92 -3.36
C LEU A 69 -7.33 7.72 -3.37
N LEU A 70 -7.22 9.04 -3.58
CA LEU A 70 -8.36 9.89 -3.90
C LEU A 70 -9.03 9.48 -5.24
N PRO A 71 -10.29 9.88 -5.49
CA PRO A 71 -10.95 9.62 -6.76
C PRO A 71 -10.15 10.17 -7.95
N GLY A 72 -9.97 9.35 -8.99
CA GLY A 72 -9.23 9.72 -10.20
C GLY A 72 -7.71 9.88 -10.04
N LYS A 73 -7.15 9.59 -8.86
CA LYS A 73 -5.70 9.62 -8.62
C LYS A 73 -5.06 8.25 -8.75
N SER A 74 -3.78 8.26 -9.09
CA SER A 74 -2.85 7.15 -9.09
C SER A 74 -1.66 7.46 -8.19
N TYR A 75 -0.90 6.43 -7.82
CA TYR A 75 0.35 6.62 -7.05
C TYR A 75 1.35 7.54 -7.76
N ALA A 76 1.34 7.59 -9.10
CA ALA A 76 2.23 8.47 -9.87
C ALA A 76 1.83 9.96 -9.82
N ASP A 77 0.65 10.29 -9.30
CA ASP A 77 0.16 11.66 -9.21
C ASP A 77 0.69 12.42 -7.99
N PHE A 78 1.32 11.73 -7.03
CA PHE A 78 1.96 12.40 -5.91
C PHE A 78 3.13 13.25 -6.41
N ARG A 79 3.14 14.52 -6.03
CA ARG A 79 4.22 15.46 -6.35
C ARG A 79 4.91 15.86 -5.05
N PRO A 80 6.22 15.63 -4.92
CA PRO A 80 6.98 16.17 -3.81
C PRO A 80 6.76 17.68 -3.69
N GLY A 81 6.58 18.18 -2.46
CA GLY A 81 6.23 19.58 -2.26
C GLY A 81 4.73 19.91 -2.42
N THR A 82 3.85 18.92 -2.60
CA THR A 82 2.39 19.09 -2.44
C THR A 82 1.88 18.26 -1.26
N PRO A 83 0.74 18.63 -0.64
CA PRO A 83 0.12 17.79 0.39
C PRO A 83 -0.07 16.36 -0.10
N LEU A 84 0.30 15.38 0.72
CA LEU A 84 0.11 13.97 0.40
C LEU A 84 -1.39 13.64 0.24
N ALA A 85 -2.21 14.27 1.08
CA ALA A 85 -3.66 14.17 1.09
C ALA A 85 -4.32 14.57 -0.25
N ASP A 86 -3.65 15.32 -1.13
CA ASP A 86 -4.15 15.66 -2.47
C ASP A 86 -4.09 14.47 -3.45
N THR A 87 -3.41 13.39 -3.07
CA THR A 87 -3.24 12.18 -3.89
C THR A 87 -3.78 10.95 -3.19
N LEU A 88 -3.43 10.75 -1.92
CA LEU A 88 -3.88 9.60 -1.13
C LEU A 88 -4.02 9.97 0.35
N ALA A 89 -4.97 9.32 1.00
CA ALA A 89 -5.14 9.34 2.44
C ALA A 89 -4.42 8.14 3.07
N ILE A 90 -3.74 8.38 4.19
CA ILE A 90 -3.19 7.31 5.03
C ILE A 90 -4.03 7.22 6.30
N PHE A 91 -4.54 6.02 6.58
CA PHE A 91 -5.24 5.72 7.82
C PHE A 91 -4.45 4.67 8.58
N VAL A 92 -4.28 4.89 9.87
CA VAL A 92 -3.75 3.89 10.80
C VAL A 92 -4.79 3.49 11.82
N MET A 93 -4.71 2.24 12.27
CA MET A 93 -5.52 1.70 13.34
C MET A 93 -5.15 2.41 14.64
N PRO A 94 -6.14 2.77 15.48
CA PRO A 94 -5.85 3.44 16.74
C PRO A 94 -5.09 2.51 17.69
N ILE A 95 -4.04 3.03 18.33
CA ILE A 95 -3.31 2.29 19.35
C ILE A 95 -4.21 2.13 20.58
N ARG A 96 -4.44 0.89 20.99
CA ARG A 96 -5.26 0.55 22.17
C ARG A 96 -4.38 0.13 23.34
N ARG A 97 -4.85 0.38 24.57
CA ARG A 97 -4.15 -0.02 25.79
C ARG A 97 -4.20 -1.54 25.95
N GLY A 98 -3.09 -2.13 26.38
CA GLY A 98 -3.01 -3.56 26.67
C GLY A 98 -2.83 -4.43 25.44
N GLU A 99 -2.85 -3.87 24.24
CA GLU A 99 -2.45 -4.56 23.02
C GLU A 99 -0.93 -4.47 22.85
N PRO A 100 -0.26 -5.54 22.37
CA PRO A 100 1.14 -5.46 22.02
C PRO A 100 1.32 -4.41 20.90
N PRO A 101 2.43 -3.65 20.88
CA PRO A 101 2.71 -2.76 19.76
C PRO A 101 2.66 -3.57 18.45
N GLY A 102 1.98 -3.04 17.43
CA GLY A 102 1.95 -3.62 16.08
C GLY A 102 3.36 -3.72 15.46
N ASP A 103 3.47 -4.32 14.28
CA ASP A 103 4.75 -4.35 13.54
C ASP A 103 5.14 -2.92 13.16
N PRO A 104 6.27 -2.38 13.65
CA PRO A 104 6.65 -0.98 13.38
C PRO A 104 7.21 -0.76 11.97
N LEU A 105 7.24 -1.80 11.12
CA LEU A 105 7.75 -1.75 9.76
C LEU A 105 7.06 -0.65 8.93
N LEU A 106 7.81 0.32 8.40
CA LEU A 106 7.23 1.45 7.64
C LEU A 106 6.28 2.32 8.47
N GLU A 107 6.42 2.39 9.79
CA GLU A 107 5.73 3.37 10.64
C GLU A 107 6.74 4.33 11.26
N HIS A 108 7.41 5.16 10.45
CA HIS A 108 8.41 6.07 10.99
C HIS A 108 7.81 7.38 11.49
N PHE A 109 6.72 7.85 10.88
CA PHE A 109 6.16 9.17 11.18
C PHE A 109 5.35 9.17 12.48
N VAL A 110 4.51 8.16 12.71
CA VAL A 110 3.66 8.08 13.92
C VAL A 110 4.50 8.00 15.20
N PRO A 111 5.47 7.07 15.37
CA PRO A 111 6.29 7.05 16.57
C PRO A 111 7.06 8.35 16.80
N LYS A 112 7.60 8.95 15.73
CA LYS A 112 8.26 10.27 15.78
C LYS A 112 7.30 11.36 16.25
N SER A 113 6.07 11.39 15.76
CA SER A 113 5.09 12.44 16.07
C SER A 113 4.64 12.42 17.53
N LEU A 114 4.69 11.25 18.18
CA LEU A 114 4.38 11.07 19.59
C LEU A 114 5.45 11.64 20.54
N ARG A 115 6.64 11.99 20.04
CA ARG A 115 7.76 12.38 20.91
C ARG A 115 7.74 13.85 21.25
N GLN A 116 8.08 14.16 22.51
CA GLN A 116 8.13 15.54 23.01
C GLN A 116 9.09 16.43 22.21
N CYS A 117 10.23 15.93 21.73
CA CYS A 117 11.15 16.72 20.91
C CYS A 117 10.55 17.10 19.55
N PHE A 118 9.73 16.22 18.96
CA PHE A 118 8.99 16.54 17.72
C PHE A 118 7.93 17.61 18.00
N LEU A 119 7.10 17.41 19.01
CA LEU A 119 6.06 18.36 19.41
C LEU A 119 6.64 19.76 19.73
N GLN A 120 7.72 19.81 20.52
CA GLN A 120 8.39 21.07 20.89
C GLN A 120 9.17 21.71 19.74
N SER A 121 9.49 20.96 18.67
CA SER A 121 10.17 21.53 17.51
C SER A 121 9.30 22.53 16.76
N GLY A 122 7.97 22.50 16.94
CA GLY A 122 7.04 23.36 16.21
C GLY A 122 7.15 23.21 14.70
N GLY A 123 7.37 21.98 14.21
CA GLY A 123 7.53 21.67 12.78
C GLY A 123 8.96 21.81 12.24
N ARG A 124 9.95 22.12 13.08
CA ARG A 124 11.37 22.21 12.67
C ARG A 124 12.07 20.85 12.60
N LEU A 125 11.60 19.84 13.33
CA LEU A 125 12.15 18.49 13.30
C LEU A 125 11.46 17.68 12.19
N THR A 126 12.21 17.33 11.15
CA THR A 126 11.76 16.57 9.98
C THR A 126 12.62 15.32 9.80
N CYS A 127 12.24 14.43 8.88
CA CYS A 127 13.07 13.27 8.51
C CYS A 127 14.49 13.68 8.10
N ILE A 128 14.64 14.79 7.36
CA ILE A 128 15.92 15.27 6.86
C ILE A 128 16.73 16.13 7.86
N THR A 129 16.18 16.36 9.06
CA THR A 129 16.96 16.94 10.16
C THR A 129 18.04 15.96 10.64
N CYS A 130 17.73 14.66 10.62
CA CYS A 130 18.63 13.59 11.04
C CYS A 130 19.28 12.86 9.85
N HIS A 131 18.51 12.61 8.79
CA HIS A 131 18.96 11.87 7.61
C HIS A 131 19.35 12.79 6.46
N ASP A 132 20.36 12.39 5.69
CA ASP A 132 20.68 13.02 4.42
C ASP A 132 20.43 11.99 3.31
N PRO A 133 19.39 12.15 2.48
CA PRO A 133 19.11 11.23 1.38
C PRO A 133 20.23 11.13 0.33
N HIS A 134 21.17 12.08 0.31
CA HIS A 134 22.34 12.08 -0.59
C HIS A 134 23.60 11.55 0.06
N TYR A 135 23.58 11.26 1.37
CA TYR A 135 24.75 10.82 2.11
C TYR A 135 24.40 9.76 3.15
N GLN A 136 24.92 8.55 2.93
CA GLN A 136 24.86 7.48 3.91
C GLN A 136 26.19 7.42 4.69
N PRO A 137 26.21 7.74 6.00
CA PRO A 137 27.43 7.64 6.80
C PRO A 137 27.91 6.18 6.89
N ALA A 138 29.23 5.97 6.86
CA ALA A 138 29.81 4.67 7.11
C ALA A 138 29.54 4.22 8.55
N ALA A 139 29.52 2.90 8.80
CA ALA A 139 29.19 2.35 10.13
C ALA A 139 30.04 2.93 11.28
N ARG A 140 31.33 3.21 11.03
CA ARG A 140 32.26 3.82 12.00
C ARG A 140 31.97 5.31 12.28
N GLU A 141 31.37 6.01 11.32
CA GLU A 141 31.07 7.45 11.37
C GLU A 141 29.67 7.72 11.92
N ALA A 142 28.75 6.77 11.73
CA ALA A 142 27.34 6.89 12.12
C ALA A 142 27.12 7.37 13.57
N PRO A 143 27.83 6.86 14.61
CA PRO A 143 27.63 7.33 15.97
C PRO A 143 27.90 8.83 16.14
N ALA A 144 29.02 9.32 15.60
CA ALA A 144 29.37 10.74 15.66
C ALA A 144 28.45 11.61 14.78
N TYR A 145 28.10 11.11 13.60
CA TYR A 145 27.19 11.77 12.66
C TYR A 145 25.81 12.01 13.30
N PHE A 146 25.12 10.97 13.75
CA PHE A 146 23.77 11.10 14.32
C PHE A 146 23.77 11.86 15.64
N ARG A 147 24.81 11.67 16.46
CA ARG A 147 25.01 12.48 17.67
C ARG A 147 25.08 13.97 17.37
N SER A 148 25.78 14.38 16.31
CA SER A 148 25.86 15.79 15.92
C SER A 148 24.48 16.36 15.57
N LYS A 149 23.59 15.54 14.98
CA LYS A 149 22.20 15.92 14.71
C LYS A 149 21.40 16.11 15.99
N CYS A 150 21.55 15.22 16.99
CA CYS A 150 20.90 15.41 18.29
C CYS A 150 21.35 16.71 18.97
N LEU A 151 22.63 17.05 18.86
CA LEU A 151 23.23 18.24 19.48
C LEU A 151 22.89 19.58 18.80
N THR A 152 22.13 19.58 17.69
CA THR A 152 21.60 20.85 17.14
C THR A 152 20.49 21.44 18.02
N CYS A 153 19.84 20.60 18.83
CA CYS A 153 18.77 21.00 19.75
C CYS A 153 19.08 20.65 21.21
N HIS A 154 19.93 19.64 21.44
CA HIS A 154 20.34 19.20 22.77
C HIS A 154 21.77 19.63 23.11
N THR A 155 22.13 19.52 24.38
CA THR A 155 23.50 19.76 24.84
C THR A 155 24.06 18.49 25.50
N GLU A 156 25.36 18.47 25.78
CA GLU A 156 26.00 17.40 26.53
C GLU A 156 25.35 17.10 27.88
N LYS A 157 24.71 18.11 28.48
CA LYS A 157 24.01 18.03 29.76
C LYS A 157 22.58 17.50 29.64
N SER A 158 22.02 17.40 28.43
CA SER A 158 20.69 16.86 28.19
C SER A 158 20.62 15.36 28.51
N CYS A 159 21.74 14.63 28.37
CA CYS A 159 21.86 13.25 28.81
C CYS A 159 22.42 13.21 30.24
N THR A 160 21.63 12.70 31.19
CA THR A 160 22.05 12.59 32.60
C THR A 160 22.99 11.42 32.87
N VAL A 161 23.22 10.54 31.89
CA VAL A 161 24.19 9.45 32.01
C VAL A 161 25.62 10.03 32.09
N PRO A 162 26.42 9.64 33.10
CA PRO A 162 27.80 10.11 33.24
C PRO A 162 28.61 9.89 31.96
N ILE A 163 29.41 10.89 31.57
CA ILE A 163 30.20 10.83 30.33
C ILE A 163 31.14 9.61 30.30
N ALA A 164 31.74 9.24 31.43
CA ALA A 164 32.58 8.05 31.53
C ALA A 164 31.82 6.77 31.16
N ALA A 165 30.56 6.63 31.60
CA ALA A 165 29.72 5.49 31.26
C ALA A 165 29.29 5.49 29.77
N ARG A 166 29.07 6.67 29.19
CA ARG A 166 28.80 6.83 27.75
C ARG A 166 30.01 6.43 26.90
N LEU A 167 31.21 6.85 27.31
CA LEU A 167 32.46 6.55 26.61
C LEU A 167 32.90 5.08 26.77
N ALA A 168 32.44 4.38 27.81
CA ALA A 168 32.70 2.96 28.00
C ALA A 168 31.84 2.05 27.09
N LYS A 169 30.88 2.59 26.33
CA LYS A 169 30.08 1.83 25.35
C LYS A 169 30.87 1.59 24.06
N ALA A 170 30.45 0.59 23.30
CA ALA A 170 30.93 0.32 21.96
C ALA A 170 29.73 0.33 20.98
N PRO A 171 29.59 1.36 20.13
CA PRO A 171 30.44 2.55 19.99
C PRO A 171 30.31 3.56 21.15
N PRO A 172 31.35 4.36 21.43
CA PRO A 172 31.34 5.32 22.54
C PRO A 172 30.43 6.51 22.25
N ASN A 173 29.66 6.94 23.25
CA ASN A 173 28.83 8.16 23.22
C ASN A 173 27.81 8.21 22.06
N ASP A 174 27.29 7.05 21.68
CA ASP A 174 26.28 6.86 20.63
C ASP A 174 24.86 7.16 21.14
N CYS A 175 24.39 8.39 20.90
CA CYS A 175 23.03 8.80 21.29
C CYS A 175 21.96 7.94 20.61
N ALA A 176 22.11 7.63 19.32
CA ALA A 176 21.13 6.84 18.58
C ALA A 176 21.07 5.40 19.10
N GLY A 177 22.22 4.83 19.52
CA GLY A 177 22.29 3.49 20.10
C GLY A 177 21.42 3.27 21.34
N CYS A 178 21.17 4.31 22.16
CA CYS A 178 20.28 4.22 23.33
C CYS A 178 18.88 4.82 23.08
N HIS A 179 18.80 5.92 22.34
CA HIS A 179 17.55 6.66 22.15
C HIS A 179 16.73 6.15 20.96
N MET A 180 17.34 5.47 19.99
CA MET A 180 16.68 4.86 18.82
C MET A 180 17.06 3.37 18.70
N PRO A 181 16.72 2.54 19.70
CA PRO A 181 17.13 1.14 19.73
C PRO A 181 16.69 0.41 18.47
N LYS A 182 17.50 -0.57 18.04
CA LYS A 182 17.15 -1.44 16.92
C LYS A 182 15.93 -2.29 17.29
N GLN A 183 14.99 -2.38 16.36
CA GLN A 183 13.79 -3.20 16.44
C GLN A 183 13.96 -4.46 15.59
N THR A 184 13.39 -5.56 16.06
CA THR A 184 13.32 -6.81 15.31
C THR A 184 12.15 -6.75 14.34
N VAL A 185 12.43 -6.88 13.04
CA VAL A 185 11.38 -6.99 12.02
C VAL A 185 11.17 -8.47 11.72
N ALA A 186 9.99 -8.99 12.04
CA ALA A 186 9.68 -10.42 11.87
C ALA A 186 9.35 -10.78 10.41
N GLN A 187 8.77 -9.83 9.67
CA GLN A 187 8.14 -10.11 8.37
C GLN A 187 9.08 -9.95 7.16
N ILE A 188 10.16 -9.18 7.27
CA ILE A 188 11.13 -8.99 6.18
C ILE A 188 12.52 -9.40 6.65
N SER A 189 13.01 -10.51 6.13
CA SER A 189 14.38 -10.97 6.37
C SER A 189 15.39 -9.91 5.93
N HIS A 190 16.42 -9.69 6.76
CA HIS A 190 17.49 -8.71 6.54
C HIS A 190 17.08 -7.23 6.58
N SER A 191 15.87 -6.89 7.06
CA SER A 191 15.50 -5.51 7.37
C SER A 191 16.02 -5.09 8.75
N SER A 192 16.63 -3.91 8.82
CA SER A 192 16.99 -3.27 10.09
C SER A 192 16.13 -2.04 10.32
N LEU A 193 15.39 -2.04 11.42
CA LEU A 193 14.57 -0.91 11.83
C LEU A 193 15.12 -0.32 13.13
N THR A 194 15.09 0.99 13.27
CA THR A 194 15.35 1.68 14.53
C THR A 194 14.06 2.30 15.02
N ASP A 195 13.90 2.35 16.33
CA ASP A 195 12.76 3.01 16.95
C ASP A 195 12.80 4.53 16.70
N HIS A 196 11.93 5.00 15.80
CA HIS A 196 11.80 6.41 15.44
C HIS A 196 11.04 7.24 16.48
N ARG A 197 10.63 6.64 17.60
CA ARG A 197 10.06 7.36 18.75
C ARG A 197 11.08 8.18 19.53
N ILE A 198 12.37 7.84 19.44
CA ILE A 198 13.46 8.58 20.11
C ILE A 198 13.23 8.63 21.64
N LEU A 199 13.28 7.46 22.29
CA LEU A 199 12.99 7.28 23.72
C LEU A 199 13.94 8.10 24.59
N ALA A 200 13.51 8.72 25.68
CA ALA A 200 14.44 9.30 26.67
C ALA A 200 15.01 8.22 27.59
N ARG A 201 14.19 7.23 27.92
CA ARG A 201 14.54 6.14 28.84
C ARG A 201 14.14 4.80 28.23
N PRO A 202 14.94 3.74 28.42
CA PRO A 202 14.55 2.40 28.00
C PRO A 202 13.19 2.01 28.59
N GLY A 203 12.29 1.47 27.75
CA GLY A 203 10.99 0.96 28.19
C GLY A 203 9.97 2.02 28.60
N GLU A 204 10.15 3.30 28.24
CA GLU A 204 9.13 4.31 28.54
C GLU A 204 7.78 3.97 27.85
N PRO A 205 6.65 4.01 28.58
CA PRO A 205 5.34 3.71 28.02
C PRO A 205 4.96 4.76 26.97
N LEU A 206 4.08 4.41 26.03
CA LEU A 206 3.54 5.39 25.07
C LEU A 206 2.87 6.55 25.81
N PRO A 207 3.03 7.80 25.33
CA PRO A 207 2.36 8.95 25.92
C PRO A 207 0.84 8.88 25.73
N GLU A 208 0.08 9.54 26.60
CA GLU A 208 -1.39 9.54 26.56
C GLU A 208 -1.98 9.92 25.19
N ILE A 209 -1.33 10.86 24.49
CA ILE A 209 -1.75 11.28 23.14
C ILE A 209 -1.79 10.13 22.13
N ALA A 210 -0.99 9.07 22.32
CA ALA A 210 -0.98 7.91 21.43
C ALA A 210 -2.31 7.15 21.40
N TYR A 211 -3.06 7.18 22.51
CA TYR A 211 -4.35 6.50 22.65
C TYR A 211 -5.55 7.38 22.26
N HIS A 212 -5.30 8.64 21.89
CA HIS A 212 -6.32 9.65 21.60
C HIS A 212 -6.03 10.37 20.28
N MET A 213 -5.52 9.64 19.28
CA MET A 213 -5.19 10.16 17.95
C MET A 213 -6.40 10.17 16.99
N THR A 214 -7.53 9.57 17.37
CA THR A 214 -8.76 9.59 16.59
C THR A 214 -9.43 10.96 16.67
N THR A 215 -10.33 11.22 15.72
CA THR A 215 -11.11 12.47 15.66
C THR A 215 -12.60 12.14 15.69
N PRO A 216 -13.49 13.10 15.99
CA PRO A 216 -14.93 12.89 15.86
C PRO A 216 -15.35 12.44 14.45
N GLU A 217 -14.65 12.91 13.41
CA GLU A 217 -14.86 12.51 12.02
C GLU A 217 -14.43 11.05 11.76
N PHE A 218 -13.38 10.59 12.45
CA PHE A 218 -12.83 9.24 12.32
C PHE A 218 -12.70 8.58 13.70
N PRO A 219 -13.80 8.16 14.35
CA PRO A 219 -13.75 7.65 15.72
C PRO A 219 -13.05 6.29 15.84
N GLY A 220 -12.96 5.53 14.73
CA GLY A 220 -12.31 4.23 14.66
C GLY A 220 -11.02 4.21 13.85
N LEU A 221 -10.55 5.35 13.34
CA LEU A 221 -9.36 5.44 12.49
C LEU A 221 -8.55 6.68 12.84
N VAL A 222 -7.24 6.60 12.70
CA VAL A 222 -6.35 7.75 12.80
C VAL A 222 -6.01 8.18 11.37
N PHE A 223 -6.53 9.32 10.96
CA PHE A 223 -6.16 9.93 9.68
C PHE A 223 -4.79 10.62 9.83
N LEU A 224 -3.79 10.13 9.10
CA LEU A 224 -2.46 10.72 9.12
C LEU A 224 -2.36 11.81 8.07
N ASP A 225 -2.51 13.04 8.54
CA ASP A 225 -2.16 14.23 7.78
C ASP A 225 -1.12 15.03 8.54
N ALA A 226 -0.07 15.45 7.83
CA ALA A 226 0.94 16.32 8.43
C ALA A 226 0.54 17.80 8.35
N ILE A 227 -0.56 18.15 7.66
CA ILE A 227 -1.00 19.55 7.56
C ILE A 227 -1.32 20.11 8.97
N PRO A 228 -0.57 21.09 9.49
CA PRO A 228 -0.88 21.69 10.77
C PRO A 228 -2.12 22.58 10.63
N GLN A 229 -3.14 22.33 11.46
CA GLN A 229 -4.26 23.27 11.73
C GLN A 229 -5.16 23.63 10.52
N ALA A 230 -5.06 22.93 9.38
CA ALA A 230 -6.07 23.04 8.35
C ALA A 230 -7.35 22.31 8.77
N ALA A 231 -8.52 22.86 8.42
CA ALA A 231 -9.74 22.08 8.47
C ALA A 231 -9.54 20.85 7.58
N PRO A 232 -9.82 19.62 8.07
CA PRO A 232 -9.67 18.44 7.25
C PRO A 232 -10.54 18.60 6.00
N THR A 233 -9.93 18.47 4.83
CA THR A 233 -10.71 18.32 3.59
C THR A 233 -11.54 17.05 3.76
N PRO A 234 -12.87 17.08 3.54
CA PRO A 234 -13.69 15.89 3.69
C PRO A 234 -13.11 14.74 2.85
N VAL A 235 -12.83 13.61 3.50
CA VAL A 235 -12.34 12.42 2.80
C VAL A 235 -13.48 11.90 1.92
N PRO A 236 -13.28 11.73 0.60
CA PRO A 236 -14.32 11.21 -0.27
C PRO A 236 -14.77 9.80 0.16
N PRO A 237 -16.07 9.46 0.08
CA PRO A 237 -16.57 8.12 0.44
C PRO A 237 -15.85 6.99 -0.31
N LEU A 238 -15.49 7.21 -1.58
CA LEU A 238 -14.73 6.24 -2.36
C LEU A 238 -13.33 5.99 -1.77
N THR A 239 -12.67 7.03 -1.25
CA THR A 239 -11.39 6.90 -0.56
C THR A 239 -11.56 6.12 0.75
N LEU A 240 -12.60 6.42 1.52
CA LEU A 240 -12.86 5.74 2.79
C LEU A 240 -13.22 4.27 2.58
N PHE A 241 -14.03 3.95 1.57
CA PHE A 241 -14.28 2.58 1.11
C PHE A 241 -12.98 1.84 0.77
N ARG A 242 -12.08 2.47 0.00
CA ARG A 242 -10.76 1.87 -0.35
C ARG A 242 -9.89 1.63 0.88
N ALA A 243 -10.00 2.46 1.91
CA ALA A 243 -9.30 2.27 3.17
C ALA A 243 -9.89 1.08 3.94
N TYR A 244 -11.21 1.06 4.17
CA TYR A 244 -11.88 -0.05 4.85
C TYR A 244 -11.73 -1.39 4.11
N ALA A 245 -11.67 -1.39 2.78
CA ALA A 245 -11.42 -2.59 1.99
C ALA A 245 -10.04 -3.22 2.26
N GLN A 246 -9.04 -2.41 2.65
CA GLN A 246 -7.73 -2.90 3.09
C GLN A 246 -7.80 -3.37 4.54
N LEU A 247 -8.40 -2.56 5.42
CA LEU A 247 -8.47 -2.84 6.86
C LEU A 247 -9.25 -4.10 7.20
N VAL A 248 -10.35 -4.39 6.48
CA VAL A 248 -11.15 -5.60 6.72
C VAL A 248 -10.37 -6.90 6.42
N GLN A 249 -9.29 -6.83 5.64
CA GLN A 249 -8.40 -7.97 5.41
C GLN A 249 -7.44 -8.21 6.58
N LEU A 250 -7.19 -7.17 7.38
CA LEU A 250 -6.30 -7.21 8.55
C LEU A 250 -7.09 -7.53 9.83
N ASP A 251 -8.26 -6.92 9.99
CA ASP A 251 -9.12 -7.06 11.16
C ASP A 251 -10.60 -6.96 10.76
N SER A 252 -11.37 -8.00 11.08
CA SER A 252 -12.80 -8.09 10.76
C SER A 252 -13.66 -7.04 11.47
N ASP A 253 -13.17 -6.42 12.54
CA ASP A 253 -13.88 -5.35 13.26
C ASP A 253 -14.15 -4.12 12.37
N TYR A 254 -13.46 -4.00 11.24
CA TYR A 254 -13.68 -2.94 10.25
C TYR A 254 -14.78 -3.25 9.22
N ALA A 255 -15.38 -4.45 9.25
CA ALA A 255 -16.46 -4.83 8.35
C ALA A 255 -17.69 -3.87 8.39
N PRO A 256 -18.16 -3.37 9.55
CA PRO A 256 -19.26 -2.41 9.58
C PRO A 256 -18.95 -1.10 8.85
N GLY A 257 -17.71 -0.62 8.95
CA GLY A 257 -17.25 0.58 8.22
C GLY A 257 -17.20 0.33 6.71
N PHE A 258 -16.67 -0.83 6.31
CA PHE A 258 -16.68 -1.27 4.91
C PHE A 258 -18.10 -1.33 4.33
N ASP A 259 -19.03 -1.98 5.03
CA ASP A 259 -20.42 -2.14 4.58
C ASP A 259 -21.15 -0.80 4.51
N SER A 260 -20.95 0.09 5.49
CA SER A 260 -21.53 1.43 5.52
C SER A 260 -21.09 2.26 4.31
N GLU A 261 -19.79 2.27 4.00
CA GLU A 261 -19.28 3.01 2.84
C GLU A 261 -19.72 2.39 1.51
N LEU A 262 -19.76 1.06 1.41
CA LEU A 262 -20.28 0.38 0.23
C LEU A 262 -21.75 0.73 -0.03
N ASP A 263 -22.58 0.76 1.02
CA ASP A 263 -24.00 1.12 0.91
C ASP A 263 -24.21 2.60 0.60
N SER A 264 -23.37 3.49 1.14
CA SER A 264 -23.34 4.91 0.80
C SER A 264 -23.02 5.12 -0.69
N LEU A 265 -22.00 4.43 -1.19
CA LEU A 265 -21.59 4.48 -2.59
C LEU A 265 -22.67 3.88 -3.51
N ALA A 266 -23.35 2.82 -3.08
CA ALA A 266 -24.51 2.25 -3.78
C ALA A 266 -25.61 3.28 -3.99
N LYS A 267 -25.99 3.98 -2.92
CA LYS A 267 -27.05 5.00 -2.96
C LYS A 267 -26.67 6.19 -3.84
N SER A 268 -25.39 6.53 -3.91
CA SER A 268 -24.89 7.62 -4.77
C SER A 268 -24.81 7.25 -6.26
N GLY A 269 -24.99 5.98 -6.63
CA GLY A 269 -24.83 5.51 -8.00
C GLY A 269 -23.37 5.49 -8.47
N ASN A 270 -22.42 5.31 -7.54
CA ASN A 270 -20.99 5.29 -7.86
C ASN A 270 -20.65 4.14 -8.82
N GLN A 271 -19.85 4.42 -9.84
CA GLN A 271 -19.46 3.46 -10.89
C GLN A 271 -17.98 3.06 -10.85
N ASP A 272 -17.30 3.24 -9.72
CA ASP A 272 -15.94 2.73 -9.58
C ASP A 272 -15.94 1.19 -9.73
N PRO A 273 -15.03 0.62 -10.53
CA PRO A 273 -15.04 -0.81 -10.82
C PRO A 273 -14.90 -1.69 -9.58
N ALA A 274 -14.15 -1.25 -8.55
CA ALA A 274 -14.00 -2.02 -7.30
C ALA A 274 -15.29 -2.01 -6.49
N VAL A 275 -15.95 -0.84 -6.43
CA VAL A 275 -17.27 -0.67 -5.78
C VAL A 275 -18.31 -1.58 -6.42
N LEU A 276 -18.42 -1.55 -7.75
CA LEU A 276 -19.34 -2.41 -8.51
C LEU A 276 -19.03 -3.90 -8.29
N GLY A 277 -17.76 -4.29 -8.26
CA GLY A 277 -17.36 -5.66 -7.94
C GLY A 277 -17.83 -6.12 -6.55
N MET A 278 -17.67 -5.26 -5.55
CA MET A 278 -18.12 -5.56 -4.18
C MET A 278 -19.64 -5.58 -4.05
N MET A 279 -20.38 -4.74 -4.79
CA MET A 279 -21.85 -4.85 -4.88
C MET A 279 -22.28 -6.18 -5.51
N GLY A 280 -21.56 -6.64 -6.53
CA GLY A 280 -21.77 -7.96 -7.14
C GLY A 280 -21.60 -9.09 -6.12
N LEU A 281 -20.51 -9.05 -5.34
CA LEU A 281 -20.27 -10.02 -4.26
C LEU A 281 -21.36 -9.97 -3.18
N LYS A 282 -21.77 -8.77 -2.73
CA LYS A 282 -22.84 -8.60 -1.75
C LYS A 282 -24.18 -9.16 -2.25
N ALA A 283 -24.52 -8.92 -3.52
CA ALA A 283 -25.72 -9.48 -4.14
C ALA A 283 -25.63 -11.01 -4.30
N MET A 284 -24.45 -11.54 -4.63
CA MET A 284 -24.24 -12.98 -4.76
C MET A 284 -24.44 -13.71 -3.43
N ASN A 285 -23.99 -13.12 -2.32
CA ASN A 285 -24.14 -13.69 -0.97
C ASN A 285 -25.59 -13.86 -0.52
N ALA A 286 -26.55 -13.12 -1.09
CA ALA A 286 -27.96 -13.29 -0.79
C ALA A 286 -28.55 -14.58 -1.39
N GLY A 287 -27.90 -15.18 -2.39
CA GLY A 287 -28.19 -16.52 -2.89
C GLY A 287 -29.55 -16.75 -3.56
N THR A 288 -30.33 -15.71 -3.87
CA THR A 288 -31.61 -15.85 -4.58
C THR A 288 -31.40 -15.75 -6.10
N PRO A 289 -32.29 -16.32 -6.93
CA PRO A 289 -32.18 -16.18 -8.39
C PRO A 289 -32.13 -14.72 -8.86
N ASP A 290 -32.89 -13.84 -8.20
CA ASP A 290 -32.87 -12.41 -8.50
C ASP A 290 -31.57 -11.74 -8.04
N SER A 291 -31.03 -12.14 -6.89
CA SER A 291 -29.76 -11.59 -6.40
C SER A 291 -28.56 -12.05 -7.24
N LEU A 292 -28.59 -13.27 -7.79
CA LEU A 292 -27.59 -13.76 -8.75
C LEU A 292 -27.65 -12.99 -10.08
N ARG A 293 -28.86 -12.64 -10.56
CA ARG A 293 -29.01 -11.78 -11.74
C ARG A 293 -28.46 -10.38 -11.50
N ALA A 294 -28.77 -9.80 -10.33
CA ALA A 294 -28.20 -8.51 -9.93
C ALA A 294 -26.67 -8.58 -9.80
N ALA A 295 -26.13 -9.66 -9.22
CA ALA A 295 -24.69 -9.88 -9.11
C ALA A 295 -24.01 -9.91 -10.49
N ALA A 296 -24.56 -10.68 -11.44
CA ALA A 296 -24.06 -10.72 -12.81
C ALA A 296 -24.06 -9.32 -13.46
N GLN A 297 -25.12 -8.53 -13.26
CA GLN A 297 -25.18 -7.17 -13.78
C GLN A 297 -24.09 -6.28 -13.18
N PHE A 298 -23.85 -6.36 -11.88
CA PHE A 298 -22.76 -5.61 -11.23
C PHE A 298 -21.37 -6.02 -11.75
N PHE A 299 -21.12 -7.31 -11.96
CA PHE A 299 -19.85 -7.75 -12.55
C PHE A 299 -19.68 -7.28 -14.00
N VAL A 300 -20.74 -7.28 -14.81
CA VAL A 300 -20.73 -6.70 -16.16
C VAL A 300 -20.38 -5.21 -16.10
N LEU A 301 -21.05 -4.43 -15.25
CA LEU A 301 -20.78 -3.00 -15.09
C LEU A 301 -19.35 -2.74 -14.60
N SER A 302 -18.87 -3.55 -13.67
CA SER A 302 -17.49 -3.47 -13.16
C SER A 302 -16.46 -3.69 -14.27
N ILE A 303 -16.67 -4.71 -15.12
CA ILE A 303 -15.80 -5.01 -16.26
C ILE A 303 -15.85 -3.89 -17.31
N GLN A 304 -17.04 -3.35 -17.61
CA GLN A 304 -17.21 -2.21 -18.52
C GLN A 304 -16.56 -0.92 -17.99
N ALA A 305 -16.57 -0.73 -16.67
CA ALA A 305 -15.86 0.36 -15.99
C ALA A 305 -14.33 0.17 -15.93
N GLY A 306 -13.80 -0.90 -16.54
CA GLY A 306 -12.36 -1.14 -16.66
C GLY A 306 -11.76 -1.99 -15.55
N SER A 307 -12.56 -2.76 -14.81
CA SER A 307 -12.01 -3.71 -13.83
C SER A 307 -11.06 -4.70 -14.48
N ASN A 308 -9.88 -4.87 -13.86
CA ASN A 308 -8.92 -5.93 -14.17
C ASN A 308 -8.88 -7.00 -13.07
N ASN A 309 -9.79 -6.96 -12.09
CA ASN A 309 -9.84 -7.97 -11.04
C ASN A 309 -10.30 -9.31 -11.62
N PRO A 310 -9.46 -10.37 -11.62
CA PRO A 310 -9.83 -11.67 -12.18
C PRO A 310 -11.09 -12.28 -11.56
N GLN A 311 -11.36 -11.99 -10.28
CA GLN A 311 -12.53 -12.53 -9.58
C GLN A 311 -13.85 -12.07 -10.23
N ASN A 312 -13.91 -10.84 -10.76
CA ASN A 312 -15.13 -10.33 -11.40
C ASN A 312 -15.45 -11.11 -12.68
N PHE A 313 -14.43 -11.46 -13.47
CA PHE A 313 -14.59 -12.28 -14.67
C PHE A 313 -14.94 -13.74 -14.33
N GLU A 314 -14.30 -14.31 -13.32
CA GLU A 314 -14.54 -15.67 -12.84
C GLU A 314 -15.99 -15.84 -12.35
N LEU A 315 -16.47 -14.92 -11.51
CA LEU A 315 -17.82 -14.99 -10.96
C LEU A 315 -18.89 -14.75 -12.02
N LEU A 316 -18.69 -13.78 -12.92
CA LEU A 316 -19.60 -13.58 -14.04
C LEU A 316 -19.68 -14.82 -14.95
N ALA A 317 -18.52 -15.38 -15.32
CA ALA A 317 -18.48 -16.58 -16.15
C ALA A 317 -19.13 -17.79 -15.45
N THR A 318 -18.97 -17.90 -14.12
CA THR A 318 -19.63 -18.95 -13.33
C THR A 318 -21.15 -18.80 -13.38
N ILE A 319 -21.69 -17.58 -13.19
CA ILE A 319 -23.14 -17.33 -13.27
C ILE A 319 -23.65 -17.60 -14.70
N GLN A 320 -22.92 -17.17 -15.73
CA GLN A 320 -23.26 -17.45 -17.14
C GLN A 320 -23.29 -18.96 -17.43
N ALA A 321 -22.28 -19.70 -16.99
CA ALA A 321 -22.21 -21.15 -17.18
C ALA A 321 -23.36 -21.88 -16.47
N GLN A 322 -23.70 -21.48 -15.25
CA GLN A 322 -24.86 -22.03 -14.51
C GLN A 322 -26.20 -21.72 -15.20
N ALA A 323 -26.29 -20.58 -15.90
CA ALA A 323 -27.44 -20.22 -16.73
C ALA A 323 -27.46 -20.90 -18.12
N GLY A 324 -26.50 -21.78 -18.42
CA GLY A 324 -26.37 -22.45 -19.72
C GLY A 324 -25.78 -21.56 -20.83
N GLN A 325 -25.31 -20.35 -20.50
CA GLN A 325 -24.70 -19.40 -21.43
C GLN A 325 -23.19 -19.67 -21.57
N THR A 326 -22.82 -20.90 -21.95
CA THR A 326 -21.42 -21.34 -21.92
C THR A 326 -20.51 -20.53 -22.85
N GLN A 327 -21.01 -20.09 -24.01
CA GLN A 327 -20.22 -19.28 -24.94
C GLN A 327 -19.93 -17.87 -24.38
N ASP A 328 -20.88 -17.29 -23.65
CA ASP A 328 -20.69 -16.01 -22.98
C ASP A 328 -19.67 -16.14 -21.85
N ALA A 329 -19.75 -17.23 -21.08
CA ALA A 329 -18.77 -17.55 -20.04
C ALA A 329 -17.34 -17.66 -20.60
N VAL A 330 -17.16 -18.40 -21.71
CA VAL A 330 -15.87 -18.48 -22.42
C VAL A 330 -15.38 -17.10 -22.86
N THR A 331 -16.27 -16.28 -23.42
CA THR A 331 -15.93 -14.92 -23.88
C THR A 331 -15.49 -14.01 -22.73
N THR A 332 -16.22 -14.06 -21.61
CA THR A 332 -15.89 -13.34 -20.37
C THR A 332 -14.50 -13.72 -19.86
N LEU A 333 -14.17 -15.02 -19.81
CA LEU A 333 -12.86 -15.48 -19.34
C LEU A 333 -11.73 -15.11 -20.30
N GLN A 334 -11.96 -15.20 -21.61
CA GLN A 334 -11.00 -14.73 -22.60
C GLN A 334 -10.73 -13.23 -22.48
N GLN A 335 -11.77 -12.42 -22.19
CA GLN A 335 -11.60 -11.00 -21.90
C GLN A 335 -10.78 -10.79 -20.62
N GLY A 336 -11.08 -11.52 -19.54
CA GLY A 336 -10.33 -11.44 -18.28
C GLY A 336 -8.86 -11.82 -18.43
N LEU A 337 -8.55 -12.83 -19.26
CA LEU A 337 -7.17 -13.23 -19.56
C LEU A 337 -6.41 -12.21 -20.44
N LYS A 338 -7.11 -11.37 -21.22
CA LYS A 338 -6.47 -10.25 -21.94
C LYS A 338 -5.99 -9.16 -20.99
N SER A 339 -6.78 -8.84 -19.95
CA SER A 339 -6.41 -7.83 -18.95
C SER A 339 -5.48 -8.38 -17.87
N SER A 340 -5.66 -9.66 -17.52
CA SER A 340 -5.02 -10.30 -16.37
C SER A 340 -4.45 -11.67 -16.77
N PRO A 341 -3.40 -11.68 -17.62
CA PRO A 341 -2.86 -12.90 -18.23
C PRO A 341 -2.18 -13.85 -17.23
N TYR A 342 -1.92 -13.38 -16.00
CA TYR A 342 -1.32 -14.15 -14.92
C TYR A 342 -2.34 -14.57 -13.85
N SER A 343 -3.55 -14.96 -14.26
CA SER A 343 -4.56 -15.50 -13.35
C SER A 343 -4.77 -17.01 -13.55
N PRO A 344 -4.25 -17.88 -12.66
CA PRO A 344 -4.45 -19.32 -12.78
C PRO A 344 -5.93 -19.70 -12.63
N ARG A 345 -6.70 -18.94 -11.83
CA ARG A 345 -8.15 -19.15 -11.65
C ARG A 345 -8.91 -19.04 -12.98
N LEU A 346 -8.58 -18.06 -13.81
CA LEU A 346 -9.24 -17.87 -15.10
C LEU A 346 -8.90 -18.98 -16.10
N TYR A 347 -7.64 -19.42 -16.16
CA TYR A 347 -7.26 -20.54 -17.02
C TYR A 347 -7.95 -21.84 -16.61
N ARG A 348 -8.01 -22.14 -15.29
CA ARG A 348 -8.69 -23.34 -14.77
C ARG A 348 -10.16 -23.37 -15.16
N LEU A 349 -10.88 -22.28 -14.95
CA LEU A 349 -12.30 -22.24 -15.31
C LEU A 349 -12.51 -22.31 -16.83
N LEU A 350 -11.67 -21.64 -17.62
CA LEU A 350 -11.77 -21.67 -19.08
C LEU A 350 -11.50 -23.08 -19.65
N ALA A 351 -10.47 -23.75 -19.15
CA ALA A 351 -10.16 -25.12 -19.55
C ALA A 351 -11.30 -26.08 -19.20
N ALA A 352 -11.90 -25.94 -18.01
CA ALA A 352 -13.04 -26.74 -17.59
C ALA A 352 -14.27 -26.53 -18.49
N LEU A 353 -14.56 -25.29 -18.87
CA LEU A 353 -15.65 -24.98 -19.80
C LEU A 353 -15.42 -25.58 -21.19
N TYR A 354 -14.19 -25.50 -21.72
CA TYR A 354 -13.87 -26.14 -23.01
C TYR A 354 -14.02 -27.65 -22.98
N VAL A 355 -13.62 -28.31 -21.89
CA VAL A 355 -13.87 -29.75 -21.70
C VAL A 355 -15.38 -30.04 -21.68
N ALA A 356 -16.17 -29.24 -20.98
CA ALA A 356 -17.63 -29.45 -20.86
C ALA A 356 -18.36 -29.32 -22.21
N VAL A 357 -17.87 -28.49 -23.14
CA VAL A 357 -18.44 -28.34 -24.49
C VAL A 357 -17.76 -29.19 -25.55
N ASN A 358 -16.89 -30.15 -25.15
CA ASN A 358 -16.10 -30.99 -26.03
C ASN A 358 -15.17 -30.23 -27.02
N ALA A 359 -14.78 -28.99 -26.68
CA ALA A 359 -13.79 -28.21 -27.41
C ALA A 359 -12.37 -28.65 -26.99
N HIS A 360 -12.01 -29.88 -27.38
CA HIS A 360 -10.82 -30.58 -26.89
C HIS A 360 -9.51 -29.84 -27.20
N GLU A 361 -9.35 -29.34 -28.42
CA GLU A 361 -8.15 -28.60 -28.82
C GLU A 361 -7.96 -27.31 -28.02
N ASP A 362 -9.04 -26.57 -27.79
CA ASP A 362 -9.02 -25.32 -27.01
C ASP A 362 -8.74 -25.60 -25.53
N ALA A 363 -9.28 -26.68 -24.98
CA ALA A 363 -8.97 -27.14 -23.64
C ALA A 363 -7.46 -27.44 -23.50
N LEU A 364 -6.89 -28.26 -24.38
CA LEU A 364 -5.47 -28.59 -24.36
C LEU A 364 -4.58 -27.36 -24.50
N LYS A 365 -4.93 -26.44 -25.42
CA LYS A 365 -4.20 -25.19 -25.63
C LYS A 365 -4.21 -24.31 -24.38
N THR A 366 -5.38 -24.19 -23.73
CA THR A 366 -5.55 -23.42 -22.50
C THR A 366 -4.75 -24.02 -21.34
N MET A 367 -4.83 -25.34 -21.15
CA MET A 367 -4.09 -26.07 -20.11
C MET A 367 -2.57 -25.97 -20.30
N LYS A 368 -2.08 -26.09 -21.54
CA LYS A 368 -0.65 -25.92 -21.85
C LYS A 368 -0.19 -24.49 -21.59
N LYS A 369 -1.03 -23.49 -21.90
CA LYS A 369 -0.69 -22.09 -21.64
C LYS A 369 -0.62 -21.77 -20.16
N ASP A 370 -1.54 -22.32 -19.36
CA ASP A 370 -1.50 -22.22 -17.91
C ASP A 370 -0.20 -22.80 -17.34
N LEU A 371 0.17 -24.03 -17.71
CA LEU A 371 1.39 -24.68 -17.23
C LEU A 371 2.70 -24.03 -17.71
N GLU A 372 2.66 -23.26 -18.80
CA GLU A 372 3.79 -22.41 -19.22
C GLU A 372 4.00 -21.24 -18.23
N LEU A 373 2.91 -20.69 -17.67
CA LEU A 373 2.92 -19.56 -16.75
C LEU A 373 3.00 -19.98 -15.27
N PHE A 374 2.42 -21.15 -14.94
CA PHE A 374 2.26 -21.72 -13.60
C PHE A 374 2.71 -23.18 -13.61
N PRO A 375 4.01 -23.45 -13.78
CA PRO A 375 4.52 -24.83 -13.84
C PRO A 375 4.22 -25.64 -12.57
N GLU A 376 3.95 -24.99 -11.45
CA GLU A 376 3.56 -25.58 -10.17
C GLU A 376 2.10 -26.05 -10.09
N ASP A 377 1.25 -25.72 -11.08
CA ASP A 377 -0.17 -26.09 -11.06
C ASP A 377 -0.40 -27.60 -11.25
N SER A 378 -0.39 -28.32 -10.12
CA SER A 378 -0.60 -29.77 -10.10
C SER A 378 -2.01 -30.17 -10.57
N TYR A 379 -3.01 -29.33 -10.35
CA TYR A 379 -4.38 -29.58 -10.80
C TYR A 379 -4.45 -29.54 -12.32
N MET A 380 -3.91 -28.48 -12.95
CA MET A 380 -3.92 -28.33 -14.40
C MET A 380 -3.13 -29.44 -15.08
N ARG A 381 -2.00 -29.86 -14.50
CA ARG A 381 -1.20 -30.98 -15.02
C ARG A 381 -1.99 -32.31 -15.02
N SER A 382 -2.77 -32.55 -13.97
CA SER A 382 -3.64 -33.72 -13.89
C SER A 382 -4.74 -33.68 -14.94
N GLN A 383 -5.38 -32.51 -15.14
CA GLN A 383 -6.41 -32.35 -16.17
C GLN A 383 -5.83 -32.52 -17.58
N LEU A 384 -4.68 -31.91 -17.87
CA LEU A 384 -4.01 -32.06 -19.17
C LEU A 384 -3.77 -33.53 -19.52
N LYS A 385 -3.25 -34.32 -18.58
CA LYS A 385 -2.99 -35.75 -18.80
C LYS A 385 -4.26 -36.55 -19.10
N ARG A 386 -5.39 -36.20 -18.46
CA ARG A 386 -6.70 -36.82 -18.69
C ARG A 386 -7.27 -36.42 -20.04
N THR A 387 -7.18 -35.14 -20.39
CA THR A 387 -7.66 -34.64 -21.68
C THR A 387 -6.84 -35.23 -22.82
N GLU A 388 -5.51 -35.36 -22.69
CA GLU A 388 -4.66 -36.03 -23.69
C GLU A 388 -4.93 -37.53 -23.83
N ASN A 389 -5.42 -38.21 -22.77
CA ASN A 389 -5.72 -39.64 -22.77
C ASN A 389 -7.12 -39.94 -22.19
N PRO A 390 -8.20 -39.79 -22.98
CA PRO A 390 -9.59 -39.92 -22.49
C PRO A 390 -9.98 -41.32 -21.97
N GLY A 391 -9.15 -42.36 -22.20
CA GLY A 391 -9.44 -43.75 -21.84
C GLY A 391 -8.98 -44.20 -20.44
N GLY A 392 -8.46 -43.30 -19.60
CA GLY A 392 -8.01 -43.60 -18.23
C GLY A 392 -9.08 -43.38 -17.16
N SER A 393 -9.18 -44.26 -16.16
CA SER A 393 -10.21 -44.26 -15.11
C SER A 393 -10.42 -42.90 -14.42
N PRO A 394 -11.66 -42.52 -14.04
CA PRO A 394 -11.96 -41.21 -13.47
C PRO A 394 -11.38 -41.06 -12.06
N GLY A 395 -10.46 -40.12 -11.88
CA GLY A 395 -10.12 -39.61 -10.55
C GLY A 395 -11.09 -38.48 -10.15
N ALA A 396 -11.56 -38.50 -8.89
CA ALA A 396 -12.62 -37.65 -8.36
C ALA A 396 -12.58 -36.15 -8.77
N ILE A 397 -13.78 -35.58 -8.90
CA ILE A 397 -14.03 -34.14 -9.01
C ILE A 397 -13.69 -33.50 -7.65
N PRO A 398 -12.79 -32.50 -7.58
CA PRO A 398 -12.54 -31.80 -6.33
C PRO A 398 -13.71 -30.86 -6.02
N PRO A 399 -14.03 -30.64 -4.74
CA PRO A 399 -15.03 -29.66 -4.33
C PRO A 399 -14.58 -28.24 -4.72
N ALA A 400 -15.56 -27.34 -4.83
CA ALA A 400 -15.29 -25.92 -5.01
C ALA A 400 -14.32 -25.41 -3.93
N PRO A 401 -13.34 -24.56 -4.27
CA PRO A 401 -12.56 -23.87 -3.26
C PRO A 401 -13.51 -23.04 -2.39
N LYS A 402 -13.40 -23.22 -1.07
CA LYS A 402 -14.08 -22.38 -0.08
C LYS A 402 -13.55 -20.97 -0.13
#